data_AF-A0AA97HJE1-F1
#
_entry.id   AF-A0AA97HJE1-F1
#
_cell.length_a   1.000
_cell.length_b   1.000
_cell.length_c   1.000
_cell.angle_alpha   90.00
_cell.angle_beta   90.00
_cell.angle_gamma   90.00
#
_symmetry.space_group_name_H-M   'P 1'
#
loop_
_entity.id
_entity.type
_entity.pdbx_description
1 polymer ?
#
loop_
_entity_poly.entity_id
_entity_poly.type
_entity_poly.pdbx_seq_one_letter_code
_entity_poly.pdbx_strand_id
1 'polypeptide(L)'
;MRIIPQVWLIPIGVRALGWGAMALLTLGGGGWAPGAIATPNPQTKAEGFNALEDVDYWAGLCRLQINAGAYDKALVACEQAIALAPADANLWTLRSNVLLQLQNYPDAIASADRALFFDQQSSLAITYRCIGYAALNDNEAALDACNNALRVDGNWGSTSPALAWLHRGIILSQAGQLEQATVALERTLLLEPNYSLALAYQCRIRNDLGLAQTAIPSCEAALAGDGQWGNESAAMAWAEQGRAYSQLRDYGAAIAAYDQAINLDPNNATTWTAQGQVLQQLQRPIEALTSFTRATELEAPYSQAQLGRCGTLNRLNQHEAALEACNLALQGDGRWGDRGIVEVFNQRSIALTGLSRYDEALASINRAVGITPDYAEAHHHRAVILWYLERYDDALAANQRSLELAPNHARTWLNRGIILRSMQRHDDALEAYDQGLQIAPYDDALWANRSVVLWHLQRYDEALASADQAIAFNPDSAQGWYNRAIALTAQKQWQNALDAYAQGLVLMPPNSPQRANALTGQGVALINLGRYQAAIAILQAAIALNPNQPLAQQSLQTAQQNLQPPPP
;
A
#
# COMPACT_ATOMS: atom_id res chain seq x y z
N MET A 1 7.81 -12.33 40.17
CA MET A 1 9.24 -12.16 39.84
C MET A 1 9.78 -13.47 39.26
N ARG A 2 9.76 -13.62 37.93
CA ARG A 2 10.46 -14.66 37.14
C ARG A 2 10.28 -14.32 35.65
N ILE A 3 11.25 -13.60 35.08
CA ILE A 3 12.21 -14.05 34.04
C ILE A 3 11.60 -14.08 32.63
N ILE A 4 11.97 -13.04 31.88
CA ILE A 4 11.85 -12.81 30.45
C ILE A 4 12.79 -13.77 29.70
N PRO A 5 12.38 -14.45 28.61
CA PRO A 5 13.34 -15.09 27.72
C PRO A 5 13.79 -14.10 26.63
N GLN A 6 15.08 -13.78 26.66
CA GLN A 6 15.84 -13.21 25.54
C GLN A 6 15.92 -14.24 24.40
N VAL A 7 15.68 -13.81 23.16
CA VAL A 7 16.02 -14.56 21.96
C VAL A 7 17.34 -14.00 21.41
N TRP A 8 18.40 -14.83 21.45
CA TRP A 8 19.66 -14.54 20.78
C TRP A 8 19.70 -15.18 19.40
N LEU A 9 20.15 -14.37 18.45
CA LEU A 9 20.51 -14.66 17.06
C LEU A 9 21.58 -15.77 16.95
N ILE A 10 21.50 -16.59 15.90
CA ILE A 10 22.63 -17.39 15.39
C ILE A 10 22.91 -16.95 13.95
N PRO A 11 24.18 -16.67 13.58
CA PRO A 11 24.55 -16.16 12.26
C PRO A 11 24.68 -17.29 11.23
N ILE A 12 24.20 -17.06 10.01
CA ILE A 12 24.54 -17.90 8.85
C ILE A 12 25.63 -17.19 8.07
N GLY A 13 26.80 -17.82 8.02
CA GLY A 13 27.96 -17.34 7.28
C GLY A 13 27.77 -17.45 5.77
N VAL A 14 28.16 -16.38 5.06
CA VAL A 14 28.34 -16.40 3.61
C VAL A 14 29.84 -16.30 3.31
N ARG A 15 30.33 -17.31 2.59
CA ARG A 15 31.69 -17.41 2.06
C ARG A 15 31.93 -16.31 1.02
N ALA A 16 32.97 -15.51 1.23
CA ALA A 16 33.55 -14.64 0.21
C ALA A 16 34.49 -15.45 -0.70
N LEU A 17 34.23 -15.42 -2.02
CA LEU A 17 35.18 -15.81 -3.06
C LEU A 17 35.80 -14.52 -3.61
N GLY A 18 37.00 -14.18 -3.12
CA GLY A 18 37.83 -13.11 -3.67
C GLY A 18 38.80 -13.66 -4.70
N TRP A 19 38.70 -13.18 -5.94
CA TRP A 19 39.65 -13.48 -7.01
C TRP A 19 40.78 -12.44 -7.04
N GLY A 20 42.01 -12.95 -6.94
CA GLY A 20 43.12 -12.69 -7.86
C GLY A 20 43.55 -11.25 -8.15
N ALA A 21 44.65 -10.85 -7.52
CA ALA A 21 45.49 -9.72 -7.88
C ALA A 21 46.07 -9.84 -9.32
N MET A 22 46.21 -8.70 -10.01
CA MET A 22 47.13 -8.55 -11.13
C MET A 22 48.04 -7.35 -10.91
N ALA A 23 49.33 -7.60 -11.06
CA ALA A 23 50.44 -6.75 -10.70
C ALA A 23 50.76 -5.68 -11.76
N LEU A 24 51.38 -4.61 -11.28
CA LEU A 24 52.10 -3.59 -12.04
C LEU A 24 53.19 -4.20 -12.96
N LEU A 25 53.30 -3.64 -14.16
CA LEU A 25 54.57 -3.51 -14.88
C LEU A 25 54.62 -2.14 -15.56
N THR A 26 55.49 -1.28 -15.03
CA THR A 26 55.99 -0.06 -15.67
C THR A 26 57.13 -0.41 -16.62
N LEU A 27 57.25 0.31 -17.74
CA LEU A 27 58.48 0.88 -18.36
C LEU A 27 58.04 1.58 -19.66
N GLY A 28 58.11 2.92 -19.72
CA GLY A 28 59.16 3.67 -20.45
C GLY A 28 58.70 3.95 -21.89
N GLY A 29 58.73 5.14 -22.48
CA GLY A 29 59.46 6.38 -22.25
C GLY A 29 59.81 6.97 -23.63
N GLY A 30 59.58 8.27 -23.84
CA GLY A 30 59.97 9.05 -25.03
C GLY A 30 58.83 9.26 -26.04
N GLY A 31 58.60 10.43 -26.64
CA GLY A 31 59.28 11.72 -26.63
C GLY A 31 58.73 12.58 -27.78
N TRP A 32 58.24 13.78 -27.45
CA TRP A 32 58.27 15.05 -28.19
C TRP A 32 58.15 15.06 -29.74
N ALA A 33 57.08 15.69 -30.27
CA ALA A 33 57.10 17.02 -30.91
C ALA A 33 55.78 17.31 -31.68
N PRO A 34 55.36 18.58 -31.83
CA PRO A 34 54.05 18.98 -32.35
C PRO A 34 54.06 19.12 -33.88
N GLY A 35 53.01 18.64 -34.55
CA GLY A 35 52.90 18.68 -36.01
C GLY A 35 51.51 19.11 -36.48
N ALA A 36 51.47 20.29 -37.10
CA ALA A 36 50.52 20.77 -38.09
C ALA A 36 49.03 20.88 -37.69
N ILE A 37 48.66 22.11 -37.32
CA ILE A 37 47.33 22.68 -37.54
C ILE A 37 47.07 22.67 -39.05
N ALA A 38 46.24 21.74 -39.53
CA ALA A 38 45.61 21.84 -40.83
C ALA A 38 44.23 22.48 -40.62
N THR A 39 44.13 23.76 -40.97
CA THR A 39 42.85 24.46 -41.10
C THR A 39 41.98 23.74 -42.13
N PRO A 40 40.74 23.32 -41.81
CA PRO A 40 39.78 23.00 -42.84
C PRO A 40 39.32 24.32 -43.47
N ASN A 41 39.63 24.43 -44.75
CA ASN A 41 39.14 25.40 -45.72
C ASN A 41 37.69 25.90 -45.44
N PRO A 42 37.43 27.21 -45.25
CA PRO A 42 36.09 27.75 -45.01
C PRO A 42 35.32 27.94 -46.33
N GLN A 43 35.33 26.94 -47.21
CA GLN A 43 34.59 26.95 -48.47
C GLN A 43 34.08 25.56 -48.84
N THR A 44 33.16 25.05 -48.03
CA THR A 44 32.04 24.26 -48.53
C THR A 44 30.76 24.89 -48.00
N LYS A 45 30.28 25.86 -48.77
CA LYS A 45 28.92 26.38 -48.72
C LYS A 45 27.94 25.20 -48.61
N ALA A 46 27.30 25.07 -47.46
CA ALA A 46 25.96 24.48 -47.38
C ALA A 46 25.02 25.48 -48.06
N GLU A 47 25.07 25.53 -49.38
CA GLU A 47 24.14 26.29 -50.22
C GLU A 47 22.97 25.38 -50.58
N GLY A 48 21.78 25.80 -50.16
CA GLY A 48 20.50 25.17 -50.47
C GLY A 48 19.71 24.95 -49.21
N PHE A 49 18.98 25.97 -48.76
CA PHE A 49 17.69 25.97 -48.03
C PHE A 49 17.51 27.23 -47.14
N ASN A 50 18.58 27.98 -46.81
CA ASN A 50 18.51 29.19 -45.97
C ASN A 50 18.01 30.48 -46.69
N ALA A 51 17.36 30.38 -47.84
CA ALA A 51 16.91 31.55 -48.62
C ALA A 51 15.56 31.32 -49.32
N LEU A 52 14.69 30.49 -48.73
CA LEU A 52 13.33 30.32 -49.24
C LEU A 52 12.44 31.39 -48.59
N GLU A 53 12.17 32.47 -49.32
CA GLU A 53 11.26 33.56 -48.92
C GLU A 53 9.80 33.23 -49.25
N ASP A 54 9.34 32.04 -48.84
CA ASP A 54 7.97 31.57 -49.09
C ASP A 54 7.26 31.29 -47.75
N VAL A 55 6.34 32.18 -47.38
CA VAL A 55 5.56 32.09 -46.14
C VAL A 55 4.70 30.82 -46.12
N ASP A 56 4.07 30.47 -47.24
CA ASP A 56 3.14 29.34 -47.32
C ASP A 56 3.88 28.01 -47.18
N TYR A 57 5.09 27.92 -47.75
CA TYR A 57 5.99 26.79 -47.56
C TYR A 57 6.32 26.59 -46.07
N TRP A 58 6.82 27.63 -45.39
CA TRP A 58 7.23 27.51 -43.98
C TRP A 58 6.05 27.29 -43.04
N ALA A 59 4.92 27.96 -43.28
CA ALA A 59 3.69 27.75 -42.52
C ALA A 59 3.13 26.32 -42.72
N GLY A 60 3.16 25.82 -43.96
CA GLY A 60 2.82 24.44 -44.30
C GLY A 60 3.73 23.43 -43.61
N LEU A 61 5.05 23.66 -43.65
CA LEU A 61 6.03 22.82 -43.00
C LEU A 61 5.86 22.81 -41.47
N CYS A 62 5.59 23.96 -40.85
CA CYS A 62 5.30 24.02 -39.42
C CYS A 62 4.10 23.13 -39.06
N ARG A 63 2.97 23.26 -39.77
CA ARG A 63 1.78 22.41 -39.54
C ARG A 63 2.05 20.93 -39.74
N LEU A 64 2.78 20.57 -40.79
CA LEU A 64 3.15 19.17 -41.05
C LEU A 64 4.03 18.60 -39.95
N GLN A 65 4.97 19.38 -39.43
CA GLN A 65 5.84 18.95 -38.34
C GLN A 65 5.11 18.87 -37.00
N ILE A 66 4.12 19.75 -36.74
CA ILE A 66 3.19 19.62 -35.61
C ILE A 66 2.44 18.29 -35.70
N ASN A 67 1.83 17.99 -36.85
CA ASN A 67 1.08 16.75 -37.04
C ASN A 67 1.97 15.49 -36.94
N ALA A 68 3.26 15.62 -37.25
CA ALA A 68 4.25 14.57 -37.09
C ALA A 68 4.84 14.47 -35.67
N GLY A 69 4.44 15.35 -34.74
CA GLY A 69 4.98 15.42 -33.37
C GLY A 69 6.43 15.91 -33.28
N ALA A 70 6.99 16.46 -34.36
CA ALA A 70 8.37 16.93 -34.43
C ALA A 70 8.48 18.40 -33.98
N TYR A 71 8.15 18.67 -32.71
CA TYR A 71 7.94 20.03 -32.20
C TYR A 71 9.17 20.94 -32.26
N ASP A 72 10.38 20.43 -32.04
CA ASP A 72 11.61 21.23 -32.19
C ASP A 72 11.79 21.75 -33.61
N LYS A 73 11.53 20.89 -34.60
CA LYS A 73 11.59 21.26 -36.02
C LYS A 73 10.45 22.22 -36.36
N ALA A 74 9.25 21.92 -35.85
CA ALA A 74 8.07 22.75 -36.06
C ALA A 74 8.30 24.17 -35.58
N LEU A 75 8.95 24.35 -34.43
CA LEU A 75 9.27 25.65 -33.87
C LEU A 75 10.14 26.46 -34.85
N VAL A 76 11.22 25.85 -35.37
CA VAL A 76 12.10 26.49 -36.36
C VAL A 76 11.31 26.88 -37.61
N ALA A 77 10.49 25.98 -38.16
CA ALA A 77 9.69 26.27 -39.35
C ALA A 77 8.67 27.40 -39.10
N CYS A 78 8.01 27.41 -37.95
CA CYS A 78 7.10 28.48 -37.55
C CYS A 78 7.83 29.82 -37.40
N GLU A 79 9.03 29.85 -36.82
CA GLU A 79 9.81 31.07 -36.66
C GLU A 79 10.30 31.64 -38.00
N GLN A 80 10.65 30.78 -38.98
CA GLN A 80 10.93 31.23 -40.34
C GLN A 80 9.70 31.85 -41.01
N ALA A 81 8.52 31.22 -40.87
CA ALA A 81 7.27 31.78 -41.38
C ALA A 81 6.94 33.15 -40.75
N ILE A 82 7.12 33.27 -39.43
CA ILE A 82 6.88 34.52 -38.68
C ILE A 82 7.88 35.61 -39.09
N ALA A 83 9.14 35.27 -39.34
CA ALA A 83 10.14 36.24 -39.80
C ALA A 83 9.74 36.88 -41.14
N LEU A 84 9.09 36.10 -42.02
CA LEU A 84 8.59 36.57 -43.32
C LEU A 84 7.23 37.28 -43.21
N ALA A 85 6.36 36.87 -42.29
CA ALA A 85 5.02 37.44 -42.10
C ALA A 85 4.69 37.72 -40.61
N PRO A 86 5.34 38.73 -39.97
CA PRO A 86 5.23 38.93 -38.52
C PRO A 86 3.85 39.44 -38.04
N ALA A 87 3.00 39.88 -38.96
CA ALA A 87 1.64 40.35 -38.67
C ALA A 87 0.56 39.25 -38.78
N ASP A 88 0.91 38.03 -39.19
CA ASP A 88 -0.04 36.93 -39.30
C ASP A 88 -0.31 36.29 -37.93
N ALA A 89 -1.52 36.52 -37.41
CA ALA A 89 -1.96 35.99 -36.11
C ALA A 89 -1.96 34.46 -36.05
N ASN A 90 -2.20 33.77 -37.16
CA ASN A 90 -2.27 32.30 -37.18
C ASN A 90 -0.90 31.69 -36.97
N LEU A 91 0.17 32.30 -37.50
CA LEU A 91 1.54 31.82 -37.30
C LEU A 91 1.96 31.92 -35.82
N TRP A 92 1.62 33.03 -35.16
CA TRP A 92 1.83 33.19 -33.72
C TRP A 92 1.02 32.20 -32.88
N THR A 93 -0.20 31.85 -33.34
CA THR A 93 -1.06 30.83 -32.71
C THR A 93 -0.45 29.43 -32.85
N LEU A 94 0.05 29.07 -34.05
CA LEU A 94 0.75 27.80 -34.29
C LEU A 94 2.03 27.69 -33.44
N ARG A 95 2.82 28.76 -33.38
CA ARG A 95 4.01 28.83 -32.51
C ARG A 95 3.65 28.64 -31.04
N SER A 96 2.55 29.24 -30.58
CA SER A 96 2.06 29.05 -29.20
C SER A 96 1.75 27.57 -28.91
N ASN A 97 1.03 26.87 -29.81
CA ASN A 97 0.78 25.43 -29.68
C ASN A 97 2.09 24.64 -29.56
N VAL A 98 3.05 24.87 -30.46
CA VAL A 98 4.34 24.18 -30.44
C VAL A 98 5.07 24.39 -29.11
N LEU A 99 5.07 25.62 -28.59
CA LEU A 99 5.71 25.94 -27.32
C LEU A 99 5.01 25.28 -26.11
N LEU A 100 3.69 25.11 -26.14
CA LEU A 100 2.98 24.32 -25.13
C LEU A 100 3.42 22.85 -25.13
N GLN A 101 3.57 22.26 -26.31
CA GLN A 101 4.04 20.87 -26.45
C GLN A 101 5.50 20.69 -26.02
N LEU A 102 6.33 21.73 -26.23
CA LEU A 102 7.71 21.81 -25.73
C LEU A 102 7.81 22.21 -24.25
N GLN A 103 6.68 22.40 -23.55
CA GLN A 103 6.61 22.81 -22.15
C GLN A 103 7.26 24.18 -21.85
N ASN A 104 7.41 25.03 -22.86
CA ASN A 104 7.87 26.41 -22.70
C ASN A 104 6.67 27.36 -22.54
N TYR A 105 6.04 27.28 -21.36
CA TYR A 105 4.76 27.94 -21.10
C TYR A 105 4.82 29.49 -21.14
N PRO A 106 5.85 30.17 -20.60
CA PRO A 106 5.93 31.63 -20.69
C PRO A 106 6.00 32.14 -22.14
N ASP A 107 6.81 31.51 -22.98
CA ASP A 107 6.91 31.90 -24.39
C ASP A 107 5.66 31.50 -25.18
N ALA A 108 4.99 30.42 -24.80
CA ALA A 108 3.71 30.03 -25.39
C ALA A 108 2.63 31.10 -25.13
N ILE A 109 2.54 31.60 -23.89
CA ILE A 109 1.62 32.69 -23.52
C ILE A 109 1.97 33.96 -24.29
N ALA A 110 3.25 34.35 -24.33
CA ALA A 110 3.70 35.52 -25.07
C ALA A 110 3.37 35.42 -26.57
N SER A 111 3.56 34.23 -27.16
CA SER A 111 3.21 33.96 -28.56
C SER A 111 1.69 34.10 -28.79
N ALA A 112 0.86 33.61 -27.86
CA ALA A 112 -0.58 33.78 -27.94
C ALA A 112 -1.01 35.25 -27.76
N ASP A 113 -0.39 36.00 -26.85
CA ASP A 113 -0.64 37.44 -26.69
C ASP A 113 -0.29 38.22 -27.98
N ARG A 114 0.80 37.83 -28.66
CA ARG A 114 1.15 38.39 -29.97
C ARG A 114 0.12 38.04 -31.04
N ALA A 115 -0.43 36.82 -31.04
CA ALA A 115 -1.54 36.47 -31.93
C ALA A 115 -2.77 37.35 -31.66
N LEU A 116 -3.15 37.53 -30.39
CA LEU A 116 -4.30 38.33 -29.97
C LEU A 116 -4.15 39.83 -30.24
N PHE A 117 -2.91 40.33 -30.32
CA PHE A 117 -2.65 41.70 -30.76
C PHE A 117 -3.13 41.92 -32.21
N PHE A 118 -2.97 40.92 -33.09
CA PHE A 118 -3.38 41.00 -34.49
C PHE A 118 -4.80 40.48 -34.74
N ASP A 119 -5.26 39.48 -33.98
CA ASP A 119 -6.62 38.94 -34.03
C ASP A 119 -7.22 38.77 -32.62
N GLN A 120 -7.93 39.80 -32.16
CA GLN A 120 -8.60 39.79 -30.85
C GLN A 120 -9.76 38.78 -30.76
N GLN A 121 -10.22 38.25 -31.88
CA GLN A 121 -11.33 37.28 -31.94
C GLN A 121 -10.81 35.83 -32.01
N SER A 122 -9.50 35.60 -31.90
CA SER A 122 -8.91 34.26 -31.90
C SER A 122 -9.17 33.52 -30.59
N SER A 123 -10.30 32.83 -30.48
CA SER A 123 -10.63 31.95 -29.36
C SER A 123 -9.58 30.85 -29.15
N LEU A 124 -8.94 30.37 -30.24
CA LEU A 124 -7.85 29.39 -30.13
C LEU A 124 -6.62 29.97 -29.41
N ALA A 125 -6.18 31.17 -29.77
CA ALA A 125 -5.06 31.82 -29.08
C ALA A 125 -5.38 32.10 -27.60
N ILE A 126 -6.61 32.53 -27.28
CA ILE A 126 -7.05 32.68 -25.88
C ILE A 126 -7.01 31.32 -25.14
N THR A 127 -7.42 30.24 -25.80
CA THR A 127 -7.37 28.88 -25.22
C THR A 127 -5.95 28.44 -24.93
N TYR A 128 -4.98 28.74 -25.81
CA TYR A 128 -3.57 28.46 -25.52
C TYR A 128 -3.01 29.26 -24.35
N ARG A 129 -3.48 30.50 -24.13
CA ARG A 129 -3.19 31.22 -22.87
C ARG A 129 -3.75 30.50 -21.66
N CYS A 130 -4.98 30.01 -21.73
CA CYS A 130 -5.59 29.22 -20.66
C CYS A 130 -4.72 28.01 -20.29
N ILE A 131 -4.28 27.24 -21.29
CA ILE A 131 -3.41 26.07 -21.07
C ILE A 131 -2.06 26.49 -20.48
N GLY A 132 -1.45 27.56 -20.99
CA GLY A 132 -0.19 28.08 -20.48
C GLY A 132 -0.27 28.53 -19.02
N TYR A 133 -1.30 29.30 -18.65
CA TYR A 133 -1.51 29.72 -17.26
C TYR A 133 -1.78 28.53 -16.35
N ALA A 134 -2.57 27.55 -16.78
CA ALA A 134 -2.85 26.34 -16.02
C ALA A 134 -1.56 25.55 -15.74
N ALA A 135 -0.68 25.41 -16.74
CA ALA A 135 0.60 24.74 -16.57
C ALA A 135 1.57 25.47 -15.62
N LEU A 136 1.39 26.78 -15.42
CA LEU A 136 2.10 27.60 -14.44
C LEU A 136 1.42 27.64 -13.06
N ASN A 137 0.35 26.85 -12.86
CA ASN A 137 -0.49 26.84 -11.66
C ASN A 137 -1.19 28.18 -11.36
N ASP A 138 -1.36 29.05 -12.36
CA ASP A 138 -2.17 30.28 -12.24
C ASP A 138 -3.62 29.97 -12.62
N ASN A 139 -4.33 29.30 -11.71
CA ASN A 139 -5.68 28.80 -11.96
C ASN A 139 -6.71 29.91 -12.20
N GLU A 140 -6.51 31.09 -11.59
CA GLU A 140 -7.41 32.23 -11.76
C GLU A 140 -7.29 32.78 -13.18
N ALA A 141 -6.07 33.11 -13.61
CA ALA A 141 -5.83 33.59 -14.98
C ALA A 141 -6.19 32.54 -16.04
N ALA A 142 -5.95 31.26 -15.74
CA ALA A 142 -6.32 30.17 -16.64
C ALA A 142 -7.83 30.07 -16.83
N LEU A 143 -8.61 30.05 -15.75
CA LEU A 143 -10.07 29.99 -15.83
C LEU A 143 -10.66 31.22 -16.53
N ASP A 144 -10.12 32.41 -16.23
CA ASP A 144 -10.54 33.64 -16.90
C ASP A 144 -10.26 33.58 -18.41
N ALA A 145 -9.09 33.11 -18.81
CA ALA A 145 -8.76 32.91 -20.23
C ALA A 145 -9.69 31.89 -20.89
N CYS A 146 -9.91 30.72 -20.28
CA CYS A 146 -10.82 29.70 -20.82
C CYS A 146 -12.26 30.22 -20.95
N ASN A 147 -12.78 30.89 -19.93
CA ASN A 147 -14.12 31.51 -19.97
C ASN A 147 -14.19 32.61 -21.03
N ASN A 148 -13.11 33.38 -21.22
CA ASN A 148 -13.04 34.41 -22.25
C ASN A 148 -13.07 33.80 -23.65
N ALA A 149 -12.31 32.72 -23.90
CA ALA A 149 -12.31 32.02 -25.19
C ALA A 149 -13.72 31.54 -25.57
N LEU A 150 -14.45 30.97 -24.60
CA LEU A 150 -15.81 30.47 -24.74
C LEU A 150 -16.87 31.59 -24.88
N ARG A 151 -16.59 32.79 -24.36
CA ARG A 151 -17.46 33.97 -24.51
C ARG A 151 -17.25 34.70 -25.84
N VAL A 152 -16.00 34.78 -26.30
CA VAL A 152 -15.66 35.37 -27.60
C VAL A 152 -16.20 34.49 -28.71
N ASP A 153 -16.01 33.16 -28.59
CA ASP A 153 -16.49 32.14 -29.53
C ASP A 153 -16.30 32.53 -31.01
N GLY A 154 -15.10 33.03 -31.32
CA GLY A 154 -14.77 33.58 -32.62
C GLY A 154 -14.01 32.58 -33.48
N ASN A 155 -12.74 32.89 -33.76
CA ASN A 155 -11.88 32.07 -34.60
C ASN A 155 -11.23 30.94 -33.80
N TRP A 156 -11.70 29.70 -34.04
CA TRP A 156 -11.15 28.47 -33.46
C TRP A 156 -10.12 27.76 -34.36
N GLY A 157 -9.79 28.32 -35.53
CA GLY A 157 -8.91 27.67 -36.50
C GLY A 157 -9.45 26.30 -36.92
N SER A 158 -8.62 25.25 -36.78
CA SER A 158 -9.00 23.86 -37.05
C SER A 158 -9.47 23.10 -35.81
N THR A 159 -9.62 23.77 -34.67
CA THR A 159 -10.08 23.18 -33.41
C THR A 159 -11.53 23.55 -33.12
N SER A 160 -12.13 22.92 -32.12
CA SER A 160 -13.47 23.24 -31.65
C SER A 160 -13.43 23.87 -30.24
N PRO A 161 -14.53 24.50 -29.77
CA PRO A 161 -14.65 24.93 -28.39
C PRO A 161 -14.44 23.82 -27.34
N ALA A 162 -14.46 22.55 -27.76
CA ALA A 162 -14.25 21.40 -26.89
C ALA A 162 -12.91 21.47 -26.15
N LEU A 163 -11.87 22.01 -26.79
CA LEU A 163 -10.55 22.19 -26.17
C LEU A 163 -10.59 23.15 -24.97
N ALA A 164 -11.27 24.29 -25.11
CA ALA A 164 -11.44 25.25 -24.01
C ALA A 164 -12.31 24.68 -22.89
N TRP A 165 -13.39 23.97 -23.24
CA TRP A 165 -14.23 23.28 -22.25
C TRP A 165 -13.46 22.18 -21.50
N LEU A 166 -12.59 21.42 -22.19
CA LEU A 166 -11.78 20.37 -21.60
C LEU A 166 -10.85 20.96 -20.54
N HIS A 167 -10.03 21.94 -20.93
CA HIS A 167 -9.05 22.54 -20.01
C HIS A 167 -9.73 23.27 -18.86
N ARG A 168 -10.87 23.95 -19.11
CA ARG A 168 -11.72 24.49 -18.04
C ARG A 168 -12.14 23.39 -17.05
N GLY A 169 -12.57 22.23 -17.54
CA GLY A 169 -12.93 21.08 -16.72
C GLY A 169 -11.76 20.54 -15.88
N ILE A 170 -10.58 20.40 -16.49
CA ILE A 170 -9.36 19.95 -15.80
C ILE A 170 -8.97 20.91 -14.67
N ILE A 171 -8.95 22.22 -14.95
CA ILE A 171 -8.58 23.25 -13.95
C ILE A 171 -9.59 23.27 -12.80
N LEU A 172 -10.89 23.20 -13.10
CA LEU A 172 -11.93 23.15 -12.07
C LEU A 172 -11.83 21.88 -11.22
N SER A 173 -11.48 20.74 -11.82
CA SER A 173 -11.26 19.48 -11.11
C SER A 173 -10.10 19.62 -10.12
N GLN A 174 -8.98 20.22 -10.54
CA GLN A 174 -7.82 20.46 -9.68
C GLN A 174 -8.15 21.46 -8.55
N ALA A 175 -9.03 22.42 -8.81
CA ALA A 175 -9.54 23.36 -7.81
C ALA A 175 -10.63 22.76 -6.88
N GLY A 176 -10.98 21.48 -7.02
CA GLY A 176 -12.00 20.81 -6.21
C GLY A 176 -13.45 21.18 -6.56
N GLN A 177 -13.67 21.92 -7.65
CA GLN A 177 -15.01 22.33 -8.12
C GLN A 177 -15.63 21.25 -9.02
N LEU A 178 -15.79 20.04 -8.47
CA LEU A 178 -16.11 18.81 -9.22
C LEU A 178 -17.42 18.89 -10.02
N GLU A 179 -18.46 19.56 -9.51
CA GLU A 179 -19.74 19.72 -10.23
C GLU A 179 -19.57 20.60 -11.48
N GLN A 180 -18.87 21.73 -11.36
CA GLN A 180 -18.62 22.61 -12.50
C GLN A 180 -17.65 21.99 -13.50
N ALA A 181 -16.69 21.20 -13.02
CA ALA A 181 -15.79 20.41 -13.84
C ALA A 181 -16.57 19.36 -14.65
N THR A 182 -17.53 18.67 -14.03
CA THR A 182 -18.43 17.72 -14.70
C THR A 182 -19.19 18.39 -15.84
N VAL A 183 -19.80 19.55 -15.58
CA VAL A 183 -20.51 20.31 -16.62
C VAL A 183 -19.58 20.69 -17.77
N ALA A 184 -18.36 21.11 -17.48
CA ALA A 184 -17.39 21.47 -18.51
C ALA A 184 -17.04 20.27 -19.41
N LEU A 185 -16.77 19.10 -18.82
CA LEU A 185 -16.48 17.88 -19.58
C LEU A 185 -17.69 17.37 -20.36
N GLU A 186 -18.90 17.49 -19.83
CA GLU A 186 -20.12 17.18 -20.58
C GLU A 186 -20.28 18.07 -21.82
N ARG A 187 -19.89 19.35 -21.74
CA ARG A 187 -19.86 20.25 -22.90
C ARG A 187 -18.79 19.85 -23.90
N THR A 188 -17.61 19.42 -23.45
CA THR A 188 -16.59 18.84 -24.33
C THR A 188 -17.13 17.62 -25.08
N LEU A 189 -17.75 16.68 -24.37
CA LEU A 189 -18.24 15.42 -24.94
C LEU A 189 -19.50 15.59 -25.81
N LEU A 190 -20.26 16.67 -25.63
CA LEU A 190 -21.34 17.03 -26.54
C LEU A 190 -20.81 17.39 -27.94
N LEU A 191 -19.64 18.02 -27.99
CA LEU A 191 -18.97 18.43 -29.24
C LEU A 191 -18.13 17.29 -29.82
N GLU A 192 -17.41 16.56 -28.97
CA GLU A 192 -16.48 15.49 -29.33
C GLU A 192 -16.76 14.24 -28.47
N PRO A 193 -17.75 13.39 -28.85
CA PRO A 193 -18.24 12.31 -27.99
C PRO A 193 -17.23 11.21 -27.67
N ASN A 194 -16.22 11.02 -28.52
CA ASN A 194 -15.23 9.96 -28.40
C ASN A 194 -13.88 10.48 -27.87
N TYR A 195 -13.82 11.70 -27.36
CA TYR A 195 -12.55 12.30 -26.94
C TYR A 195 -11.98 11.58 -25.71
N SER A 196 -10.94 10.76 -25.91
CA SER A 196 -10.39 9.86 -24.90
C SER A 196 -9.98 10.58 -23.61
N LEU A 197 -9.26 11.71 -23.71
CA LEU A 197 -8.82 12.46 -22.55
C LEU A 197 -9.99 13.00 -21.71
N ALA A 198 -11.02 13.56 -22.36
CA ALA A 198 -12.20 14.09 -21.68
C ALA A 198 -12.98 13.00 -20.93
N LEU A 199 -13.15 11.83 -21.55
CA LEU A 199 -13.79 10.66 -20.93
C LEU A 199 -12.98 10.13 -19.73
N ALA A 200 -11.65 10.13 -19.81
CA ALA A 200 -10.80 9.72 -18.69
C ALA A 200 -10.88 10.68 -17.50
N TYR A 201 -10.87 11.99 -17.75
CA TYR A 201 -11.12 12.99 -16.70
C TYR A 201 -12.53 12.87 -16.12
N GLN A 202 -13.54 12.55 -16.95
CA GLN A 202 -14.89 12.29 -16.46
C GLN A 202 -14.91 11.06 -15.53
N CYS A 203 -14.15 10.00 -15.85
CA CYS A 203 -14.00 8.84 -14.98
C CYS A 203 -13.36 9.22 -13.62
N ARG A 204 -12.25 9.98 -13.63
CA ARG A 204 -11.60 10.49 -12.41
C ARG A 204 -12.56 11.28 -11.53
N ILE A 205 -13.27 12.26 -12.10
CA ILE A 205 -14.19 13.12 -11.35
C ILE A 205 -15.34 12.30 -10.75
N ARG A 206 -15.87 11.32 -11.49
CA ARG A 206 -16.90 10.40 -10.96
C ARG A 206 -16.38 9.58 -9.79
N ASN A 207 -15.13 9.10 -9.83
CA ASN A 207 -14.51 8.44 -8.69
C ASN A 207 -14.35 9.38 -7.48
N ASP A 208 -13.99 10.64 -7.71
CA ASP A 208 -13.86 11.65 -6.65
C ASP A 208 -15.22 12.00 -6.01
N LEU A 209 -16.29 11.95 -6.79
CA LEU A 209 -17.68 12.07 -6.32
C LEU A 209 -18.21 10.79 -5.65
N GLY A 210 -17.43 9.70 -5.61
CA GLY A 210 -17.87 8.40 -5.07
C GLY A 210 -18.86 7.64 -5.96
N LEU A 211 -18.97 8.01 -7.24
CA LEU A 211 -19.89 7.44 -8.22
C LEU A 211 -19.24 6.32 -9.05
N ALA A 212 -18.52 5.40 -8.38
CA ALA A 212 -17.72 4.34 -9.02
C ALA A 212 -18.46 3.55 -10.11
N GLN A 213 -19.74 3.21 -9.89
CA GLN A 213 -20.55 2.45 -10.84
C GLN A 213 -20.70 3.18 -12.20
N THR A 214 -20.74 4.51 -12.18
CA THR A 214 -20.82 5.33 -13.40
C THR A 214 -19.45 5.75 -13.91
N ALA A 215 -18.41 5.68 -13.09
CA ALA A 215 -17.03 5.95 -13.50
C ALA A 215 -16.54 4.88 -14.48
N ILE A 216 -16.80 3.59 -14.20
CA ILE A 216 -16.31 2.46 -15.02
C ILE A 216 -16.68 2.60 -16.50
N PRO A 217 -17.96 2.85 -16.90
CA PRO A 217 -18.30 3.06 -18.30
C PRO A 217 -17.59 4.26 -18.95
N SER A 218 -17.30 5.34 -18.20
CA SER A 218 -16.52 6.46 -18.74
C SER A 218 -15.08 6.08 -18.99
N CYS A 219 -14.46 5.31 -18.09
CA CYS A 219 -13.12 4.77 -18.29
C CYS A 219 -13.06 3.83 -19.51
N GLU A 220 -14.03 2.93 -19.67
CA GLU A 220 -14.12 2.04 -20.83
C GLU A 220 -14.33 2.81 -22.14
N ALA A 221 -15.20 3.82 -22.13
CA ALA A 221 -15.41 4.71 -23.26
C ALA A 221 -14.12 5.48 -23.61
N ALA A 222 -13.35 5.94 -22.61
CA ALA A 222 -12.08 6.60 -22.83
C ALA A 222 -11.07 5.69 -23.57
N LEU A 223 -11.00 4.42 -23.16
CA LEU A 223 -10.14 3.40 -23.75
C LEU A 223 -10.57 3.00 -25.17
N ALA A 224 -11.88 3.06 -25.47
CA ALA A 224 -12.44 2.80 -26.80
C ALA A 224 -12.55 4.06 -27.70
N GLY A 225 -12.13 5.21 -27.19
CA GLY A 225 -12.27 6.51 -27.84
C GLY A 225 -11.30 6.74 -29.01
N ASP A 226 -11.10 8.01 -29.33
CA ASP A 226 -10.28 8.47 -30.46
C ASP A 226 -8.76 8.37 -30.23
N GLY A 227 -8.32 7.99 -29.02
CA GLY A 227 -6.92 7.85 -28.67
C GLY A 227 -6.19 9.18 -28.49
N GLN A 228 -6.90 10.31 -28.43
CA GLN A 228 -6.29 11.60 -28.16
C GLN A 228 -6.12 11.79 -26.66
N TRP A 229 -4.87 11.61 -26.18
CA TRP A 229 -4.53 11.67 -24.74
C TRP A 229 -3.79 12.95 -24.32
N GLY A 230 -3.43 13.83 -25.25
CA GLY A 230 -2.62 15.00 -24.94
C GLY A 230 -1.28 14.61 -24.30
N ASN A 231 -0.99 15.17 -23.12
CA ASN A 231 0.21 14.83 -22.33
C ASN A 231 0.04 13.59 -21.46
N GLU A 232 -1.17 13.03 -21.38
CA GLU A 232 -1.47 11.81 -20.64
C GLU A 232 -1.36 10.59 -21.57
N SER A 233 -1.67 9.42 -21.04
CA SER A 233 -1.83 8.20 -21.83
C SER A 233 -3.03 7.39 -21.36
N ALA A 234 -3.37 6.33 -22.10
CA ALA A 234 -4.38 5.37 -21.69
C ALA A 234 -4.13 4.75 -20.29
N ALA A 235 -2.90 4.83 -19.77
CA ALA A 235 -2.58 4.44 -18.39
C ALA A 235 -3.46 5.16 -17.36
N MET A 236 -3.79 6.43 -17.60
CA MET A 236 -4.68 7.20 -16.73
C MET A 236 -6.07 6.57 -16.62
N ALA A 237 -6.68 6.20 -17.75
CA ALA A 237 -8.01 5.59 -17.75
C ALA A 237 -7.99 4.22 -17.06
N TRP A 238 -6.96 3.40 -17.29
CA TRP A 238 -6.80 2.13 -16.57
C TRP A 238 -6.61 2.32 -15.07
N ALA A 239 -5.83 3.30 -14.63
CA ALA A 239 -5.61 3.58 -13.22
C ALA A 239 -6.91 4.02 -12.53
N GLU A 240 -7.68 4.92 -13.15
CA GLU A 240 -8.98 5.36 -12.63
C GLU A 240 -10.01 4.23 -12.66
N GLN A 241 -9.96 3.33 -13.64
CA GLN A 241 -10.82 2.16 -13.67
C GLN A 241 -10.49 1.20 -12.51
N GLY A 242 -9.20 0.98 -12.24
CA GLY A 242 -8.75 0.21 -11.08
C GLY A 242 -9.22 0.81 -9.75
N ARG A 243 -9.19 2.14 -9.65
CA ARG A 243 -9.73 2.88 -8.50
C ARG A 243 -11.24 2.70 -8.35
N ALA A 244 -11.98 2.78 -9.46
CA ALA A 244 -13.43 2.57 -9.45
C ALA A 244 -13.80 1.15 -8.97
N TYR A 245 -13.14 0.12 -9.51
CA TYR A 245 -13.34 -1.26 -9.07
C TYR A 245 -12.97 -1.47 -7.59
N SER A 246 -11.90 -0.80 -7.13
CA SER A 246 -11.48 -0.83 -5.72
C SER A 246 -12.56 -0.25 -4.80
N GLN A 247 -13.20 0.87 -5.17
CA GLN A 247 -14.33 1.44 -4.41
C GLN A 247 -15.53 0.49 -4.34
N LEU A 248 -15.79 -0.28 -5.40
CA LEU A 248 -16.82 -1.32 -5.44
C LEU A 248 -16.41 -2.63 -4.74
N ARG A 249 -15.18 -2.72 -4.22
CA ARG A 249 -14.58 -3.92 -3.62
C ARG A 249 -14.43 -5.09 -4.60
N ASP A 250 -14.47 -4.83 -5.91
CA ASP A 250 -14.05 -5.80 -6.91
C ASP A 250 -12.52 -5.75 -7.06
N TYR A 251 -11.85 -6.34 -6.08
CA TYR A 251 -10.40 -6.31 -6.01
C TYR A 251 -9.72 -7.10 -7.14
N GLY A 252 -10.40 -8.07 -7.75
CA GLY A 252 -9.89 -8.83 -8.88
C GLY A 252 -9.78 -7.96 -10.13
N ALA A 253 -10.88 -7.29 -10.50
CA ALA A 253 -10.90 -6.37 -11.62
C ALA A 253 -10.00 -5.14 -11.37
N ALA A 254 -9.93 -4.65 -10.13
CA ALA A 254 -9.05 -3.55 -9.75
C ALA A 254 -7.57 -3.85 -10.04
N ILE A 255 -7.08 -5.03 -9.66
CA ILE A 255 -5.69 -5.43 -9.94
C ILE A 255 -5.44 -5.54 -11.43
N ALA A 256 -6.35 -6.17 -12.19
CA ALA A 256 -6.18 -6.30 -13.63
C ALA A 256 -6.07 -4.93 -14.33
N ALA A 257 -6.88 -3.95 -13.92
CA ALA A 257 -6.81 -2.59 -14.45
C ALA A 257 -5.51 -1.87 -14.04
N TYR A 258 -5.08 -2.00 -12.78
CA TYR A 258 -3.80 -1.43 -12.35
C TYR A 258 -2.60 -2.06 -13.06
N ASP A 259 -2.63 -3.36 -13.35
CA ASP A 259 -1.58 -4.03 -14.12
C ASP A 259 -1.49 -3.46 -15.55
N GLN A 260 -2.62 -3.19 -16.20
CA GLN A 260 -2.62 -2.50 -17.51
C GLN A 260 -2.07 -1.08 -17.42
N ALA A 261 -2.46 -0.33 -16.38
CA ALA A 261 -1.95 1.02 -16.16
C ALA A 261 -0.42 1.02 -15.97
N ILE A 262 0.11 0.12 -15.14
CA ILE A 262 1.54 -0.03 -14.86
C ILE A 262 2.32 -0.49 -16.10
N ASN A 263 1.74 -1.38 -16.92
CA ASN A 263 2.38 -1.82 -18.16
C ASN A 263 2.56 -0.68 -19.17
N LEU A 264 1.63 0.28 -19.19
CA LEU A 264 1.68 1.46 -20.05
C LEU A 264 2.54 2.57 -19.46
N ASP A 265 2.47 2.80 -18.15
CA ASP A 265 3.28 3.77 -17.43
C ASP A 265 3.87 3.17 -16.13
N PRO A 266 5.05 2.54 -16.21
CA PRO A 266 5.69 1.91 -15.06
C PRO A 266 6.29 2.92 -14.07
N ASN A 267 6.30 4.21 -14.39
CA ASN A 267 6.90 5.26 -13.57
C ASN A 267 5.87 6.01 -12.70
N ASN A 268 4.60 5.60 -12.74
CA ASN A 268 3.55 6.20 -11.92
C ASN A 268 3.51 5.63 -10.49
N ALA A 269 4.13 6.33 -9.54
CA ALA A 269 4.18 5.93 -8.13
C ALA A 269 2.79 5.81 -7.47
N THR A 270 1.81 6.62 -7.91
CA THR A 270 0.44 6.59 -7.35
C THR A 270 -0.29 5.30 -7.72
N THR A 271 -0.16 4.83 -8.97
CA THR A 271 -0.74 3.57 -9.44
C THR A 271 -0.15 2.36 -8.69
N TRP A 272 1.17 2.33 -8.50
CA TRP A 272 1.84 1.30 -7.70
C TRP A 272 1.34 1.27 -6.24
N THR A 273 1.13 2.45 -5.65
CA THR A 273 0.61 2.56 -4.28
C THR A 273 -0.83 2.06 -4.20
N ALA A 274 -1.69 2.44 -5.15
CA ALA A 274 -3.08 2.00 -5.21
C ALA A 274 -3.20 0.48 -5.41
N GLN A 275 -2.38 -0.11 -6.29
CA GLN A 275 -2.28 -1.55 -6.46
C GLN A 275 -1.85 -2.25 -5.15
N GLY A 276 -0.83 -1.72 -4.47
CA GLY A 276 -0.36 -2.26 -3.19
C GLY A 276 -1.45 -2.28 -2.11
N GLN A 277 -2.28 -1.23 -2.05
CA GLN A 277 -3.42 -1.17 -1.13
C GLN A 277 -4.47 -2.24 -1.43
N VAL A 278 -4.79 -2.48 -2.70
CA VAL A 278 -5.72 -3.55 -3.11
C VAL A 278 -5.14 -4.93 -2.80
N LEU A 279 -3.85 -5.15 -3.05
CA LEU A 279 -3.16 -6.41 -2.72
C LEU A 279 -3.18 -6.70 -1.20
N GLN A 280 -3.11 -5.66 -0.36
CA GLN A 280 -3.31 -5.80 1.08
C GLN A 280 -4.72 -6.27 1.43
N GLN A 281 -5.77 -5.82 0.73
CA GLN A 281 -7.14 -6.29 0.98
C GLN A 281 -7.31 -7.75 0.57
N LEU A 282 -6.64 -8.18 -0.49
CA LEU A 282 -6.62 -9.56 -0.98
C LEU A 282 -5.74 -10.52 -0.15
N GLN A 283 -5.14 -10.05 0.95
CA GLN A 283 -4.19 -10.86 1.74
C GLN A 283 -3.01 -11.40 0.92
N ARG A 284 -2.50 -10.60 -0.04
CA ARG A 284 -1.30 -10.90 -0.85
C ARG A 284 -0.13 -10.01 -0.40
N PRO A 285 0.42 -10.18 0.82
CA PRO A 285 1.36 -9.23 1.42
C PRO A 285 2.70 -9.14 0.68
N ILE A 286 3.19 -10.23 0.09
CA ILE A 286 4.48 -10.22 -0.63
C ILE A 286 4.38 -9.31 -1.86
N GLU A 287 3.32 -9.45 -2.65
CA GLU A 287 3.11 -8.63 -3.85
C GLU A 287 2.81 -7.18 -3.48
N ALA A 288 2.01 -6.95 -2.43
CA ALA A 288 1.77 -5.60 -1.91
C ALA A 288 3.08 -4.90 -1.53
N LEU A 289 4.01 -5.61 -0.87
CA LEU A 289 5.31 -5.07 -0.49
C LEU A 289 6.14 -4.69 -1.72
N THR A 290 6.10 -5.50 -2.79
CA THR A 290 6.74 -5.18 -4.07
C THR A 290 6.20 -3.88 -4.66
N SER A 291 4.87 -3.75 -4.76
CA SER A 291 4.24 -2.55 -5.32
C SER A 291 4.58 -1.29 -4.51
N PHE A 292 4.49 -1.34 -3.18
CA PHE A 292 4.86 -0.19 -2.36
C PHE A 292 6.34 0.14 -2.41
N THR A 293 7.22 -0.87 -2.50
CA THR A 293 8.67 -0.64 -2.63
C THR A 293 8.96 0.07 -3.95
N ARG A 294 8.33 -0.38 -5.05
CA ARG A 294 8.47 0.28 -6.35
C ARG A 294 7.99 1.73 -6.32
N ALA A 295 6.86 2.01 -5.66
CA ALA A 295 6.38 3.38 -5.48
C ALA A 295 7.40 4.26 -4.75
N THR A 296 8.05 3.76 -3.69
CA THR A 296 9.07 4.51 -2.94
C THR A 296 10.41 4.69 -3.67
N GLU A 297 10.70 3.86 -4.67
CA GLU A 297 11.87 4.03 -5.55
C GLU A 297 11.64 5.12 -6.61
N LEU A 298 10.39 5.25 -7.07
CA LEU A 298 9.99 6.24 -8.07
C LEU A 298 9.86 7.64 -7.46
N GLU A 299 9.35 7.71 -6.23
CA GLU A 299 9.09 8.97 -5.53
C GLU A 299 9.63 8.91 -4.10
N ALA A 300 10.53 9.83 -3.77
CA ALA A 300 11.10 9.98 -2.44
C ALA A 300 11.27 11.47 -2.09
N PRO A 301 10.78 11.93 -0.92
CA PRO A 301 10.05 11.19 0.11
C PRO A 301 8.58 10.90 -0.27
N TYR A 302 8.06 9.71 0.04
CA TYR A 302 6.65 9.35 -0.21
C TYR A 302 6.01 8.63 0.99
N SER A 303 5.31 9.40 1.83
CA SER A 303 4.84 8.91 3.14
C SER A 303 3.76 7.83 3.03
N GLN A 304 2.82 7.93 2.08
CA GLN A 304 1.73 6.98 1.91
C GLN A 304 2.24 5.58 1.52
N ALA A 305 3.17 5.50 0.57
CA ALA A 305 3.76 4.23 0.17
C ALA A 305 4.57 3.59 1.31
N GLN A 306 5.35 4.40 2.07
CA GLN A 306 6.07 3.92 3.25
C GLN A 306 5.14 3.40 4.35
N LEU A 307 3.99 4.05 4.55
CA LEU A 307 2.95 3.55 5.46
C LEU A 307 2.41 2.18 5.00
N GLY A 308 2.14 2.03 3.71
CA GLY A 308 1.78 0.75 3.10
C GLY A 308 2.83 -0.34 3.32
N ARG A 309 4.12 -0.02 3.20
CA ARG A 309 5.23 -0.92 3.54
C ARG A 309 5.21 -1.31 5.01
N CYS A 310 5.09 -0.33 5.91
CA CYS A 310 5.05 -0.59 7.36
C CYS A 310 3.94 -1.58 7.74
N GLY A 311 2.71 -1.34 7.28
CA GLY A 311 1.59 -2.24 7.55
C GLY A 311 1.76 -3.63 6.95
N THR A 312 2.32 -3.73 5.74
CA THR A 312 2.60 -5.02 5.09
C THR A 312 3.68 -5.82 5.83
N LEU A 313 4.77 -5.16 6.23
CA LEU A 313 5.88 -5.79 6.96
C LEU A 313 5.44 -6.28 8.34
N ASN A 314 4.55 -5.55 9.02
CA ASN A 314 3.91 -6.02 10.25
C ASN A 314 3.16 -7.34 10.04
N ARG A 315 2.39 -7.48 8.96
CA ARG A 315 1.67 -8.73 8.64
C ARG A 315 2.60 -9.90 8.31
N LEU A 316 3.79 -9.60 7.79
CA LEU A 316 4.85 -10.57 7.53
C LEU A 316 5.70 -10.89 8.78
N ASN A 317 5.39 -10.32 9.94
CA ASN A 317 6.16 -10.40 11.19
C ASN A 317 7.62 -9.89 11.05
N GLN A 318 7.88 -8.99 10.09
CA GLN A 318 9.18 -8.35 9.89
C GLN A 318 9.21 -7.01 10.64
N HIS A 319 9.18 -7.07 11.97
CA HIS A 319 8.89 -5.90 12.80
C HIS A 319 10.00 -4.83 12.79
N GLU A 320 11.27 -5.20 12.65
CA GLU A 320 12.38 -4.25 12.52
C GLU A 320 12.24 -3.41 11.24
N ALA A 321 12.04 -4.08 10.11
CA ALA A 321 11.83 -3.42 8.82
C ALA A 321 10.53 -2.59 8.80
N ALA A 322 9.47 -3.09 9.45
CA ALA A 322 8.22 -2.35 9.61
C ALA A 322 8.45 -1.04 10.37
N LEU A 323 9.18 -1.08 11.49
CA LEU A 323 9.50 0.10 12.29
C LEU A 323 10.30 1.14 11.47
N GLU A 324 11.27 0.68 10.67
CA GLU A 324 12.03 1.55 9.77
C GLU A 324 11.10 2.24 8.75
N ALA A 325 10.27 1.47 8.04
CA ALA A 325 9.31 2.01 7.08
C ALA A 325 8.33 3.01 7.73
N CYS A 326 7.84 2.73 8.94
CA CYS A 326 7.00 3.66 9.67
C CYS A 326 7.74 4.96 10.05
N ASN A 327 9.02 4.89 10.41
CA ASN A 327 9.82 6.09 10.70
C ASN A 327 10.08 6.92 9.44
N LEU A 328 10.35 6.26 8.30
CA LEU A 328 10.45 6.93 7.00
C LEU A 328 9.14 7.61 6.60
N ALA A 329 8.00 6.96 6.85
CA ALA A 329 6.68 7.57 6.62
C ALA A 329 6.46 8.84 7.47
N LEU A 330 6.94 8.86 8.72
CA LEU A 330 6.84 10.04 9.61
C LEU A 330 7.78 11.18 9.19
N GLN A 331 8.92 10.87 8.56
CA GLN A 331 9.92 11.85 8.10
C GLN A 331 9.66 12.34 6.66
N GLY A 332 8.67 11.77 5.97
CA GLY A 332 8.44 11.98 4.55
C GLY A 332 7.70 13.29 4.20
N ASP A 333 7.00 13.26 3.07
CA ASP A 333 6.31 14.40 2.45
C ASP A 333 5.02 14.85 3.14
N GLY A 334 4.58 14.11 4.18
CA GLY A 334 3.34 14.42 4.90
C GLY A 334 2.06 14.02 4.16
N ARG A 335 2.16 13.34 3.01
CA ARG A 335 1.02 12.79 2.28
C ARG A 335 0.81 11.35 2.74
N TRP A 336 -0.02 11.15 3.76
CA TRP A 336 -0.28 9.82 4.34
C TRP A 336 -1.55 9.14 3.80
N GLY A 337 -2.34 9.82 2.96
CA GLY A 337 -3.66 9.36 2.52
C GLY A 337 -4.76 9.56 3.58
N ASP A 338 -5.93 8.93 3.36
CA ASP A 338 -7.18 9.23 4.08
C ASP A 338 -7.11 9.09 5.61
N ARG A 339 -6.40 8.07 6.12
CA ARG A 339 -6.24 7.86 7.57
C ARG A 339 -5.18 8.76 8.20
N GLY A 340 -4.44 9.50 7.38
CA GLY A 340 -3.44 10.48 7.82
C GLY A 340 -2.31 9.87 8.64
N ILE A 341 -1.63 10.75 9.38
CA ILE A 341 -0.51 10.40 10.26
C ILE A 341 -0.89 9.44 11.41
N VAL A 342 -2.19 9.38 11.77
CA VAL A 342 -2.70 8.56 12.86
C VAL A 342 -2.44 7.07 12.59
N GLU A 343 -2.64 6.65 11.34
CA GLU A 343 -2.40 5.27 10.95
C GLU A 343 -0.90 4.91 11.01
N VAL A 344 -0.02 5.87 10.76
CA VAL A 344 1.43 5.67 10.91
C VAL A 344 1.79 5.37 12.36
N PHE A 345 1.27 6.15 13.32
CA PHE A 345 1.53 5.91 14.75
C PHE A 345 0.94 4.59 15.24
N ASN A 346 -0.23 4.20 14.70
CA ASN A 346 -0.88 2.93 14.96
C ASN A 346 0.00 1.75 14.48
N GLN A 347 0.39 1.75 13.20
CA GLN A 347 1.26 0.72 12.62
C GLN A 347 2.64 0.67 13.29
N ARG A 348 3.19 1.82 13.67
CA ARG A 348 4.45 1.89 14.43
C ARG A 348 4.32 1.23 15.80
N SER A 349 3.19 1.40 16.48
CA SER A 349 2.97 0.71 17.77
C SER A 349 2.87 -0.80 17.60
N ILE A 350 2.30 -1.29 16.50
CA ILE A 350 2.23 -2.72 16.19
C ILE A 350 3.65 -3.27 15.99
N ALA A 351 4.47 -2.59 15.20
CA ALA A 351 5.87 -2.96 14.99
C ALA A 351 6.65 -3.01 16.32
N LEU A 352 6.54 -1.96 17.14
CA LEU A 352 7.20 -1.89 18.45
C LEU A 352 6.71 -2.98 19.42
N THR A 353 5.42 -3.34 19.37
CA THR A 353 4.85 -4.44 20.16
C THR A 353 5.45 -5.78 19.75
N GLY A 354 5.58 -6.04 18.44
CA GLY A 354 6.24 -7.23 17.91
C GLY A 354 7.71 -7.34 18.33
N LEU A 355 8.38 -6.19 18.50
CA LEU A 355 9.75 -6.10 19.04
C LEU A 355 9.84 -6.14 20.56
N SER A 356 8.72 -6.35 21.27
CA SER A 356 8.64 -6.29 22.74
C SER A 356 9.07 -4.94 23.36
N ARG A 357 9.05 -3.85 22.59
CA ARG A 357 9.37 -2.48 23.03
C ARG A 357 8.10 -1.77 23.51
N TYR A 358 7.48 -2.31 24.55
CA TYR A 358 6.10 -1.96 24.92
C TYR A 358 5.91 -0.50 25.39
N ASP A 359 6.88 0.10 26.08
CA ASP A 359 6.78 1.51 26.50
C ASP A 359 6.79 2.47 25.29
N GLU A 360 7.63 2.19 24.30
CA GLU A 360 7.67 2.97 23.05
C GLU A 360 6.43 2.74 22.20
N ALA A 361 5.92 1.50 22.17
CA ALA A 361 4.65 1.18 21.54
C ALA A 361 3.51 1.98 22.19
N LEU A 362 3.48 2.06 23.53
CA LEU A 362 2.49 2.82 24.28
C LEU A 362 2.59 4.33 23.98
N ALA A 363 3.79 4.87 23.91
CA ALA A 363 4.00 6.27 23.51
C ALA A 363 3.48 6.55 22.09
N SER A 364 3.75 5.63 21.15
CA SER A 364 3.28 5.74 19.76
C SER A 364 1.75 5.68 19.67
N ILE A 365 1.11 4.70 20.31
CA ILE A 365 -0.35 4.56 20.24
C ILE A 365 -1.09 5.68 20.98
N ASN A 366 -0.52 6.21 22.08
CA ASN A 366 -1.07 7.39 22.75
C ASN A 366 -1.01 8.63 21.84
N ARG A 367 -0.03 8.73 20.95
CA ARG A 367 0.01 9.80 19.94
C ARG A 367 -1.12 9.65 18.93
N ALA A 368 -1.39 8.43 18.46
CA ALA A 368 -2.52 8.15 17.56
C ALA A 368 -3.86 8.54 18.20
N VAL A 369 -4.13 8.04 19.42
CA VAL A 369 -5.36 8.35 20.18
C VAL A 369 -5.46 9.84 20.52
N GLY A 370 -4.34 10.52 20.78
CA GLY A 370 -4.34 11.96 21.04
C GLY A 370 -4.66 12.83 19.82
N ILE A 371 -4.42 12.33 18.60
CA ILE A 371 -4.76 13.03 17.36
C ILE A 371 -6.20 12.72 16.95
N THR A 372 -6.61 11.45 17.02
CA THR A 372 -7.95 10.99 16.64
C THR A 372 -8.52 10.11 17.77
N PRO A 373 -9.21 10.72 18.75
CA PRO A 373 -9.73 10.01 19.93
C PRO A 373 -10.81 8.97 19.64
N ASP A 374 -11.45 9.06 18.47
CA ASP A 374 -12.48 8.15 17.95
C ASP A 374 -11.92 7.06 17.03
N TYR A 375 -10.59 6.90 16.95
CA TYR A 375 -10.01 5.81 16.17
C TYR A 375 -10.05 4.46 16.92
N ALA A 376 -11.07 3.66 16.63
CA ALA A 376 -11.32 2.37 17.31
C ALA A 376 -10.11 1.42 17.28
N GLU A 377 -9.46 1.25 16.13
CA GLU A 377 -8.30 0.36 15.98
C GLU A 377 -7.12 0.77 16.89
N ALA A 378 -6.91 2.07 17.11
CA ALA A 378 -5.86 2.54 17.99
C ALA A 378 -6.15 2.21 19.46
N HIS A 379 -7.40 2.33 19.92
CA HIS A 379 -7.80 1.90 21.26
C HIS A 379 -7.67 0.39 21.45
N HIS A 380 -8.01 -0.39 20.42
CA HIS A 380 -7.81 -1.84 20.40
C HIS A 380 -6.32 -2.21 20.59
N HIS A 381 -5.40 -1.63 19.80
CA HIS A 381 -3.96 -1.91 19.95
C HIS A 381 -3.40 -1.37 21.27
N ARG A 382 -3.90 -0.22 21.75
CA ARG A 382 -3.55 0.32 23.07
C ARG A 382 -3.89 -0.66 24.19
N ALA A 383 -5.05 -1.33 24.12
CA ALA A 383 -5.43 -2.35 25.09
C ALA A 383 -4.45 -3.54 25.10
N VAL A 384 -4.04 -4.01 23.91
CA VAL A 384 -3.05 -5.09 23.78
C VAL A 384 -1.71 -4.70 24.38
N ILE A 385 -1.22 -3.48 24.10
CA ILE A 385 0.05 -2.98 24.63
C ILE A 385 -0.01 -2.86 26.16
N LEU A 386 -1.10 -2.33 26.71
CA LEU A 386 -1.30 -2.20 28.16
C LEU A 386 -1.40 -3.56 28.84
N TRP A 387 -1.97 -4.56 28.17
CA TRP A 387 -1.98 -5.94 28.65
C TRP A 387 -0.57 -6.54 28.75
N TYR A 388 0.30 -6.32 27.74
CA TYR A 388 1.71 -6.74 27.80
C TYR A 388 2.49 -6.03 28.92
N LEU A 389 2.10 -4.80 29.26
CA LEU A 389 2.65 -4.04 30.39
C LEU A 389 2.01 -4.42 31.75
N GLU A 390 1.15 -5.43 31.78
CA GLU A 390 0.42 -5.89 32.98
C GLU A 390 -0.48 -4.80 33.63
N ARG A 391 -0.83 -3.75 32.87
CA ARG A 391 -1.74 -2.68 33.30
C ARG A 391 -3.18 -3.03 32.93
N TYR A 392 -3.71 -4.07 33.55
CA TYR A 392 -4.96 -4.70 33.09
C TYR A 392 -6.20 -3.80 33.17
N ASP A 393 -6.33 -2.96 34.19
CA ASP A 393 -7.46 -2.02 34.30
C ASP A 393 -7.44 -0.98 33.18
N ASP A 394 -6.27 -0.41 32.87
CA ASP A 394 -6.09 0.51 31.75
C ASP A 394 -6.35 -0.20 30.40
N ALA A 395 -5.95 -1.47 30.29
CA ALA A 395 -6.20 -2.29 29.12
C ALA A 395 -7.71 -2.51 28.90
N LEU A 396 -8.46 -2.80 29.96
CA LEU A 396 -9.93 -2.92 29.91
C LEU A 396 -10.58 -1.59 29.53
N ALA A 397 -10.11 -0.46 30.06
CA ALA A 397 -10.64 0.86 29.70
C ALA A 397 -10.41 1.18 28.21
N ALA A 398 -9.21 0.90 27.69
CA ALA A 398 -8.92 1.06 26.26
C ALA A 398 -9.75 0.10 25.38
N ASN A 399 -9.89 -1.15 25.81
CA ASN A 399 -10.72 -2.15 25.14
C ASN A 399 -12.19 -1.73 25.08
N GLN A 400 -12.72 -1.24 26.21
CA GLN A 400 -14.08 -0.71 26.31
C GLN A 400 -14.30 0.45 25.34
N ARG A 401 -13.35 1.38 25.27
CA ARG A 401 -13.44 2.50 24.33
C ARG A 401 -13.45 2.05 22.87
N SER A 402 -12.67 1.03 22.53
CA SER A 402 -12.71 0.41 21.19
C SER A 402 -14.08 -0.20 20.89
N LEU A 403 -14.71 -0.88 21.85
CA LEU A 403 -16.04 -1.49 21.66
C LEU A 403 -17.17 -0.46 21.58
N GLU A 404 -17.06 0.67 22.27
CA GLU A 404 -18.01 1.79 22.13
C GLU A 404 -18.00 2.37 20.71
N LEU A 405 -16.81 2.45 20.10
CA LEU A 405 -16.62 2.97 18.75
C LEU A 405 -16.95 1.93 17.66
N ALA A 406 -16.65 0.66 17.93
CA ALA A 406 -16.83 -0.46 17.00
C ALA A 406 -17.36 -1.71 17.73
N PRO A 407 -18.68 -1.78 18.02
CA PRO A 407 -19.25 -2.86 18.83
C PRO A 407 -19.16 -4.24 18.18
N ASN A 408 -19.14 -4.29 16.85
CA ASN A 408 -19.11 -5.52 16.06
C ASN A 408 -17.67 -5.99 15.73
N HIS A 409 -16.66 -5.59 16.51
CA HIS A 409 -15.27 -5.98 16.27
C HIS A 409 -14.88 -7.21 17.11
N ALA A 410 -15.06 -8.42 16.54
CA ALA A 410 -14.84 -9.70 17.24
C ALA A 410 -13.45 -9.85 17.89
N ARG A 411 -12.39 -9.35 17.24
CA ARG A 411 -11.02 -9.38 17.79
C ARG A 411 -10.89 -8.55 19.08
N THR A 412 -11.68 -7.49 19.24
CA THR A 412 -11.70 -6.70 20.48
C THR A 412 -12.34 -7.49 21.62
N TRP A 413 -13.39 -8.26 21.35
CA TRP A 413 -14.01 -9.18 22.32
C TRP A 413 -13.06 -10.32 22.72
N LEU A 414 -12.35 -10.90 21.76
CA LEU A 414 -11.28 -11.88 22.03
C LEU A 414 -10.24 -11.29 22.99
N ASN A 415 -9.74 -10.08 22.72
CA ASN A 415 -8.76 -9.42 23.57
C ASN A 415 -9.32 -9.09 24.95
N ARG A 416 -10.59 -8.69 25.05
CA ARG A 416 -11.26 -8.46 26.34
C ARG A 416 -11.23 -9.72 27.19
N GLY A 417 -11.60 -10.87 26.63
CA GLY A 417 -11.56 -12.15 27.33
C GLY A 417 -10.15 -12.53 27.76
N ILE A 418 -9.13 -12.27 26.92
CA ILE A 418 -7.72 -12.51 27.29
C ILE A 418 -7.30 -11.65 28.48
N ILE A 419 -7.64 -10.35 28.48
CA ILE A 419 -7.34 -9.43 29.57
C ILE A 419 -8.02 -9.90 30.87
N LEU A 420 -9.32 -10.21 30.81
CA LEU A 420 -10.10 -10.69 31.96
C LEU A 420 -9.57 -12.02 32.51
N ARG A 421 -9.18 -12.95 31.63
CA ARG A 421 -8.53 -14.20 32.03
C ARG A 421 -7.21 -13.95 32.75
N SER A 422 -6.38 -13.01 32.28
CA SER A 422 -5.14 -12.62 32.97
C SER A 422 -5.40 -12.07 34.37
N MET A 423 -6.56 -11.42 34.57
CA MET A 423 -7.03 -10.97 35.89
C MET A 423 -7.72 -12.07 36.73
N GLN A 424 -7.75 -13.32 36.26
CA GLN A 424 -8.48 -14.44 36.88
C GLN A 424 -10.01 -14.24 36.96
N ARG A 425 -10.57 -13.30 36.17
CA ARG A 425 -12.02 -13.04 36.06
C ARG A 425 -12.63 -13.95 35.00
N HIS A 426 -12.69 -15.25 35.32
CA HIS A 426 -13.05 -16.29 34.35
C HIS A 426 -14.49 -16.19 33.84
N ASP A 427 -15.47 -15.88 34.69
CA ASP A 427 -16.86 -15.73 34.24
C ASP A 427 -17.04 -14.56 33.25
N ASP A 428 -16.44 -13.39 33.56
CA ASP A 428 -16.47 -12.24 32.65
C ASP A 428 -15.72 -12.52 31.34
N ALA A 429 -14.64 -13.29 31.40
CA ALA A 429 -13.89 -13.70 30.21
C ALA A 429 -14.72 -14.63 29.31
N LEU A 430 -15.50 -15.54 29.91
CA LEU A 430 -16.42 -16.41 29.19
C LEU A 430 -17.50 -15.60 28.47
N GLU A 431 -18.11 -14.63 29.16
CA GLU A 431 -19.09 -13.71 28.54
C GLU A 431 -18.47 -12.95 27.36
N ALA A 432 -17.25 -12.42 27.52
CA ALA A 432 -16.56 -11.71 26.45
C ALA A 432 -16.31 -12.60 25.21
N TYR A 433 -15.94 -13.87 25.41
CA TYR A 433 -15.80 -14.81 24.29
C TYR A 433 -17.15 -15.17 23.65
N ASP A 434 -18.20 -15.33 24.44
CA ASP A 434 -19.56 -15.58 23.93
C ASP A 434 -20.06 -14.40 23.08
N GLN A 435 -19.80 -13.15 23.49
CA GLN A 435 -20.09 -11.95 22.68
C GLN A 435 -19.29 -11.95 21.37
N GLY A 436 -18.00 -12.29 21.42
CA GLY A 436 -17.17 -12.43 20.23
C GLY A 436 -17.72 -13.47 19.25
N LEU A 437 -18.20 -14.62 19.77
CA LEU A 437 -18.77 -15.71 18.97
C LEU A 437 -20.14 -15.39 18.38
N GLN A 438 -20.92 -14.48 18.98
CA GLN A 438 -22.15 -13.97 18.36
C GLN A 438 -21.84 -13.18 17.08
N ILE A 439 -20.68 -12.52 17.02
CA ILE A 439 -20.23 -11.75 15.86
C ILE A 439 -19.51 -12.64 14.84
N ALA A 440 -18.62 -13.52 15.31
CA ALA A 440 -17.80 -14.39 14.49
C ALA A 440 -17.93 -15.86 14.96
N PRO A 441 -19.03 -16.54 14.59
CA PRO A 441 -19.35 -17.88 15.11
C PRO A 441 -18.36 -18.98 14.68
N TYR A 442 -17.55 -18.71 13.65
CA TYR A 442 -16.60 -19.66 13.06
C TYR A 442 -15.12 -19.34 13.39
N ASP A 443 -14.85 -18.39 14.30
CA ASP A 443 -13.49 -18.03 14.70
C ASP A 443 -12.92 -19.07 15.68
N ASP A 444 -11.93 -19.83 15.22
CA ASP A 444 -11.30 -20.92 15.99
C ASP A 444 -10.55 -20.41 17.23
N ALA A 445 -9.98 -19.20 17.18
CA ALA A 445 -9.26 -18.62 18.30
C ALA A 445 -10.21 -18.24 19.44
N LEU A 446 -11.42 -17.75 19.15
CA LEU A 446 -12.47 -17.52 20.14
C LEU A 446 -12.89 -18.83 20.81
N TRP A 447 -13.19 -19.88 20.04
CA TRP A 447 -13.54 -21.20 20.57
C TRP A 447 -12.42 -21.83 21.42
N ALA A 448 -11.18 -21.73 20.94
CA ALA A 448 -10.02 -22.23 21.67
C ALA A 448 -9.83 -21.48 23.00
N ASN A 449 -9.93 -20.16 23.03
CA ASN A 449 -9.78 -19.41 24.29
C ASN A 449 -10.96 -19.61 25.25
N ARG A 450 -12.18 -19.77 24.71
CA ARG A 450 -13.36 -20.18 25.49
C ARG A 450 -13.15 -21.51 26.19
N SER A 451 -12.59 -22.51 25.50
CA SER A 451 -12.29 -23.82 26.09
C SER A 451 -11.35 -23.74 27.29
N VAL A 452 -10.34 -22.87 27.23
CA VAL A 452 -9.37 -22.65 28.33
C VAL A 452 -10.09 -22.09 29.56
N VAL A 453 -10.95 -21.09 29.38
CA VAL A 453 -11.68 -20.47 30.49
C VAL A 453 -12.68 -21.44 31.11
N LEU A 454 -13.40 -22.23 30.31
CA LEU A 454 -14.30 -23.28 30.81
C LEU A 454 -13.56 -24.35 31.60
N TRP A 455 -12.34 -24.70 31.18
CA TRP A 455 -11.48 -25.61 31.94
C TRP A 455 -11.10 -25.03 33.31
N HIS A 456 -10.74 -23.74 33.39
CA HIS A 456 -10.48 -23.06 34.67
C HIS A 456 -11.72 -23.02 35.59
N LEU A 457 -12.92 -22.89 34.99
CA LEU A 457 -14.21 -22.97 35.68
C LEU A 457 -14.63 -24.41 36.02
N GLN A 458 -13.79 -25.41 35.73
CA GLN A 458 -14.06 -26.84 35.94
C GLN A 458 -15.26 -27.39 35.15
N ARG A 459 -15.71 -26.67 34.11
CA ARG A 459 -16.79 -27.07 33.18
C ARG A 459 -16.21 -27.89 32.03
N TYR A 460 -15.63 -29.05 32.36
CA TYR A 460 -14.78 -29.80 31.43
C TYR A 460 -15.50 -30.31 30.17
N ASP A 461 -16.79 -30.66 30.26
CA ASP A 461 -17.58 -31.10 29.11
C ASP A 461 -17.76 -29.98 28.08
N GLU A 462 -18.04 -28.77 28.55
CA GLU A 462 -18.17 -27.59 27.69
C GLU A 462 -16.81 -27.10 27.17
N ALA A 463 -15.74 -27.27 27.96
CA ALA A 463 -14.38 -27.02 27.52
C ALA A 463 -14.00 -27.95 26.36
N LEU A 464 -14.28 -29.25 26.49
CA LEU A 464 -14.06 -30.24 25.44
C LEU A 464 -14.86 -29.89 24.18
N ALA A 465 -16.16 -29.62 24.33
CA ALA A 465 -17.00 -29.21 23.20
C ALA A 465 -16.49 -27.96 22.49
N SER A 466 -16.01 -26.96 23.24
CA SER A 466 -15.44 -25.73 22.66
C SER A 466 -14.11 -25.99 21.94
N ALA A 467 -13.26 -26.87 22.48
CA ALA A 467 -12.03 -27.27 21.81
C ALA A 467 -12.30 -28.07 20.53
N ASP A 468 -13.29 -28.97 20.55
CA ASP A 468 -13.74 -29.71 19.37
C ASP A 468 -14.28 -28.77 18.29
N GLN A 469 -15.03 -27.71 18.65
CA GLN A 469 -15.47 -26.68 17.69
C GLN A 469 -14.28 -25.92 17.07
N ALA A 470 -13.29 -25.52 17.89
CA ALA A 470 -12.08 -24.87 17.37
C ALA A 470 -11.37 -25.75 16.33
N ILE A 471 -11.25 -27.06 16.59
CA ILE A 471 -10.65 -28.03 15.66
C ILE A 471 -11.54 -28.25 14.43
N ALA A 472 -12.85 -28.26 14.58
CA ALA A 472 -13.78 -28.42 13.45
C ALA A 472 -13.66 -27.27 12.45
N PHE A 473 -13.47 -26.03 12.92
CA PHE A 473 -13.24 -24.87 12.06
C PHE A 473 -11.80 -24.78 11.55
N ASN A 474 -10.83 -25.20 12.36
CA ASN A 474 -9.42 -25.23 11.99
C ASN A 474 -8.75 -26.54 12.45
N PRO A 475 -8.72 -27.57 11.58
CA PRO A 475 -8.10 -28.86 11.89
C PRO A 475 -6.60 -28.77 12.19
N ASP A 476 -5.94 -27.72 11.69
CA ASP A 476 -4.51 -27.45 11.90
C ASP A 476 -4.25 -26.57 13.14
N SER A 477 -5.26 -26.35 13.98
CA SER A 477 -5.12 -25.61 15.23
C SER A 477 -4.40 -26.43 16.30
N ALA A 478 -3.08 -26.26 16.40
CA ALA A 478 -2.27 -26.86 17.46
C ALA A 478 -2.80 -26.53 18.87
N GLN A 479 -3.32 -25.30 19.06
CA GLN A 479 -3.93 -24.87 20.32
C GLN A 479 -5.26 -25.59 20.59
N GLY A 480 -6.11 -25.75 19.58
CA GLY A 480 -7.36 -26.53 19.69
C GLY A 480 -7.09 -27.96 20.16
N TRP A 481 -6.18 -28.67 19.50
CA TRP A 481 -5.78 -30.03 19.87
C TRP A 481 -5.20 -30.13 21.28
N TYR A 482 -4.35 -29.17 21.66
CA TYR A 482 -3.79 -29.11 23.01
C TYR A 482 -4.88 -28.89 24.08
N ASN A 483 -5.82 -27.97 23.84
CA ASN A 483 -6.92 -27.70 24.76
C ASN A 483 -7.87 -28.90 24.89
N ARG A 484 -8.16 -29.57 23.78
CA ARG A 484 -8.92 -30.83 23.76
C ARG A 484 -8.24 -31.89 24.65
N ALA A 485 -6.93 -32.06 24.49
CA ALA A 485 -6.16 -33.01 25.28
C ALA A 485 -6.19 -32.68 26.78
N ILE A 486 -6.09 -31.40 27.15
CA ILE A 486 -6.22 -30.95 28.55
C ILE A 486 -7.62 -31.26 29.11
N ALA A 487 -8.68 -30.96 28.36
CA ALA A 487 -10.05 -31.21 28.80
C ALA A 487 -10.29 -32.72 29.03
N LEU A 488 -9.83 -33.57 28.11
CA LEU A 488 -9.89 -35.03 28.23
C LEU A 488 -9.07 -35.55 29.41
N THR A 489 -7.90 -34.96 29.67
CA THR A 489 -7.05 -35.28 30.83
C THR A 489 -7.79 -34.96 32.13
N ALA A 490 -8.48 -33.81 32.21
CA ALA A 490 -9.27 -33.43 33.38
C ALA A 490 -10.48 -34.36 33.60
N GLN A 491 -11.09 -34.86 32.52
CA GLN A 491 -12.13 -35.90 32.56
C GLN A 491 -11.58 -37.32 32.80
N LYS A 492 -10.26 -37.48 32.96
CA LYS A 492 -9.58 -38.78 33.12
C LYS A 492 -9.75 -39.73 31.92
N GLN A 493 -10.06 -39.19 30.73
CA GLN A 493 -10.11 -39.95 29.47
C GLN A 493 -8.71 -40.07 28.86
N TRP A 494 -7.83 -40.79 29.55
CA TRP A 494 -6.38 -40.77 29.28
C TRP A 494 -6.00 -41.19 27.86
N GLN A 495 -6.65 -42.22 27.30
CA GLN A 495 -6.34 -42.70 25.95
C GLN A 495 -6.73 -41.67 24.89
N ASN A 496 -7.93 -41.08 24.99
CA ASN A 496 -8.36 -40.02 24.08
C ASN A 496 -7.48 -38.76 24.20
N ALA A 497 -7.02 -38.45 25.42
CA ALA A 497 -6.09 -37.35 25.65
C ALA A 497 -4.73 -37.58 24.97
N LEU A 498 -4.20 -38.81 24.98
CA LEU A 498 -2.96 -39.15 24.26
C LEU A 498 -3.09 -38.93 22.77
N ASP A 499 -4.21 -39.34 22.18
CA ASP A 499 -4.45 -39.19 20.75
C ASP A 499 -4.54 -37.70 20.38
N ALA A 500 -5.21 -36.89 21.20
CA ALA A 500 -5.29 -35.45 21.01
C ALA A 500 -3.92 -34.75 21.18
N TYR A 501 -3.12 -35.13 22.17
CA TYR A 501 -1.75 -34.63 22.32
C TYR A 501 -0.89 -34.98 21.11
N ALA A 502 -1.00 -36.20 20.59
CA ALA A 502 -0.25 -36.63 19.41
C ALA A 502 -0.58 -35.77 18.18
N GLN A 503 -1.86 -35.50 17.92
CA GLN A 503 -2.27 -34.60 16.83
C GLN A 503 -1.72 -33.18 17.01
N GLY A 504 -1.86 -32.59 18.20
CA GLY A 504 -1.33 -31.25 18.48
C GLY A 504 0.19 -31.16 18.32
N LEU A 505 0.94 -32.20 18.74
CA LEU A 505 2.39 -32.25 18.62
C LEU A 505 2.88 -32.33 17.17
N VAL A 506 2.09 -32.85 16.23
CA VAL A 506 2.45 -32.82 14.80
C VAL A 506 2.48 -31.38 14.27
N LEU A 507 1.57 -30.54 14.77
CA LEU A 507 1.37 -29.16 14.31
C LEU A 507 2.28 -28.14 15.02
N MET A 508 2.84 -28.48 16.19
CA MET A 508 3.69 -27.57 16.96
C MET A 508 5.13 -27.51 16.42
N PRO A 509 5.77 -26.32 16.38
CA PRO A 509 7.18 -26.22 16.05
C PRO A 509 8.06 -27.04 17.02
N PRO A 510 9.12 -27.71 16.55
CA PRO A 510 9.93 -28.62 17.36
C PRO A 510 10.52 -27.99 18.63
N ASN A 511 10.85 -26.70 18.59
CA ASN A 511 11.53 -25.98 19.68
C ASN A 511 10.60 -24.99 20.41
N SER A 512 9.28 -25.18 20.34
CA SER A 512 8.32 -24.28 20.99
C SER A 512 8.07 -24.64 22.47
N PRO A 513 7.93 -23.66 23.38
CA PRO A 513 7.55 -23.92 24.78
C PRO A 513 6.20 -24.64 24.91
N GLN A 514 5.26 -24.39 23.99
CA GLN A 514 3.97 -25.07 23.93
C GLN A 514 4.14 -26.58 23.69
N ARG A 515 5.13 -26.98 22.88
CA ARG A 515 5.48 -28.39 22.68
C ARG A 515 5.92 -29.06 23.98
N ALA A 516 6.73 -28.37 24.80
CA ALA A 516 7.13 -28.87 26.11
C ALA A 516 5.93 -29.12 27.04
N ASN A 517 4.95 -28.20 27.04
CA ASN A 517 3.72 -28.36 27.80
C ASN A 517 2.85 -29.54 27.29
N ALA A 518 2.73 -29.70 25.98
CA ALA A 518 1.99 -30.81 25.37
C ALA A 518 2.65 -32.18 25.68
N LEU A 519 3.98 -32.28 25.55
CA LEU A 519 4.72 -33.49 25.93
C LEU A 519 4.54 -33.81 27.41
N THR A 520 4.52 -32.80 28.28
CA THR A 520 4.28 -33.01 29.71
C THR A 520 2.90 -33.60 29.98
N GLY A 521 1.86 -33.03 29.36
CA GLY A 521 0.50 -33.57 29.45
C GLY A 521 0.39 -34.99 28.91
N GLN A 522 1.05 -35.29 27.78
CA GLN A 522 1.13 -36.63 27.22
C GLN A 522 1.83 -37.61 28.17
N GLY A 523 2.92 -37.20 28.82
CA GLY A 523 3.61 -37.97 29.85
C GLY A 523 2.72 -38.29 31.04
N VAL A 524 1.96 -37.31 31.54
CA VAL A 524 0.97 -37.50 32.62
C VAL A 524 -0.11 -38.51 32.21
N ALA A 525 -0.65 -38.42 31.00
CA ALA A 525 -1.64 -39.38 30.51
C ALA A 525 -1.04 -40.80 30.39
N LEU A 526 0.22 -40.95 29.96
CA LEU A 526 0.91 -42.25 29.90
C LEU A 526 1.12 -42.87 31.29
N ILE A 527 1.47 -42.06 32.31
CA ILE A 527 1.59 -42.52 33.70
C ILE A 527 0.26 -43.10 34.19
N ASN A 528 -0.85 -42.39 33.95
CA ASN A 528 -2.18 -42.84 34.37
C ASN A 528 -2.69 -44.09 33.62
N LEU A 529 -2.09 -44.41 32.47
CA LEU A 529 -2.33 -45.65 31.72
C LEU A 529 -1.35 -46.78 32.10
N GLY A 530 -0.46 -46.57 33.08
CA GLY A 530 0.56 -47.53 33.49
C GLY A 530 1.71 -47.71 32.49
N ARG A 531 1.82 -46.84 31.48
CA ARG A 531 2.85 -46.91 30.43
C ARG A 531 4.12 -46.14 30.83
N TYR A 532 4.72 -46.50 31.96
CA TYR A 532 5.80 -45.74 32.60
C TYR A 532 7.05 -45.57 31.72
N GLN A 533 7.46 -46.61 30.99
CA GLN A 533 8.63 -46.54 30.11
C GLN A 533 8.45 -45.48 29.00
N ALA A 534 7.27 -45.43 28.39
CA ALA A 534 6.95 -44.43 27.37
C ALA A 534 6.84 -43.03 28.00
N ALA A 535 6.25 -42.92 29.19
CA ALA A 535 6.13 -41.65 29.90
C ALA A 535 7.50 -41.02 30.19
N ILE A 536 8.48 -41.81 30.63
CA ILE A 536 9.86 -41.36 30.91
C ILE A 536 10.47 -40.72 29.66
N ALA A 537 10.40 -41.40 28.51
CA ALA A 537 10.98 -40.88 27.27
C ALA A 537 10.36 -39.54 26.84
N ILE A 538 9.04 -39.44 26.92
CA ILE A 538 8.31 -38.21 26.58
C ILE A 538 8.60 -37.07 27.56
N LEU A 539 8.67 -37.35 28.86
CA LEU A 539 8.96 -36.35 29.90
C LEU A 539 10.41 -35.86 29.85
N GLN A 540 11.35 -36.72 29.49
CA GLN A 540 12.74 -36.31 29.20
C GLN A 540 12.79 -35.35 28.00
N ALA A 541 12.02 -35.63 26.94
CA ALA A 541 11.90 -34.72 25.80
C ALA A 541 11.27 -33.38 26.18
N ALA A 542 10.25 -33.38 27.05
CA ALA A 542 9.63 -32.15 27.58
C ALA A 542 10.65 -31.29 28.35
N ILE A 543 11.43 -31.91 29.24
CA ILE A 543 12.45 -31.23 30.06
C ILE A 543 13.61 -30.72 29.20
N ALA A 544 13.97 -31.43 28.13
CA ALA A 544 14.99 -30.94 27.19
C ALA A 544 14.57 -29.63 26.51
N LEU A 545 13.27 -29.47 26.22
CA LEU A 545 12.72 -28.23 25.64
C LEU A 545 12.50 -27.13 26.70
N ASN A 546 12.11 -27.50 27.92
CA ASN A 546 11.95 -26.57 29.04
C ASN A 546 12.49 -27.18 30.34
N PRO A 547 13.77 -26.94 30.67
CA PRO A 547 14.39 -27.50 31.87
C PRO A 547 13.74 -27.03 33.17
N ASN A 548 13.07 -25.88 33.16
CA ASN A 548 12.50 -25.23 34.35
C ASN A 548 11.00 -25.51 34.54
N GLN A 549 10.49 -26.64 34.06
CA GLN A 549 9.08 -27.02 34.16
C GLN A 549 8.85 -28.00 35.34
N PRO A 550 8.35 -27.55 36.51
CA PRO A 550 8.27 -28.40 37.71
C PRO A 550 7.36 -29.62 37.52
N LEU A 551 6.24 -29.45 36.81
CA LEU A 551 5.29 -30.53 36.56
C LEU A 551 5.94 -31.68 35.77
N ALA A 552 6.78 -31.38 34.78
CA ALA A 552 7.47 -32.40 33.99
C ALA A 552 8.49 -33.16 34.83
N GLN A 553 9.26 -32.46 35.66
CA GLN A 553 10.24 -33.06 36.56
C GLN A 553 9.58 -33.96 37.61
N GLN A 554 8.50 -33.49 38.24
CA GLN A 554 7.73 -34.29 39.21
C GLN A 554 7.12 -35.52 38.54
N SER A 555 6.50 -35.36 37.37
CA SER A 555 5.91 -36.49 36.63
C SER A 555 6.98 -37.51 36.23
N LEU A 556 8.18 -37.06 35.84
CA LEU A 556 9.28 -37.95 35.49
C LEU A 556 9.71 -38.81 36.69
N GLN A 557 9.85 -38.17 37.87
CA GLN A 557 10.17 -38.88 39.10
C GLN A 557 9.09 -39.91 39.45
N THR A 558 7.81 -39.55 39.33
CA THR A 558 6.69 -40.48 39.55
C THR A 558 6.74 -41.66 38.59
N ALA A 559 7.02 -41.44 37.30
CA ALA A 559 7.13 -42.52 36.34
C ALA A 559 8.31 -43.47 36.65
N GLN A 560 9.45 -42.92 37.08
CA GLN A 560 10.63 -43.71 37.45
C GLN A 560 10.40 -44.57 38.69
N GLN A 561 9.74 -44.02 39.72
CA GLN A 561 9.42 -44.74 40.95
C GLN A 561 8.49 -45.92 40.70
N ASN A 562 7.45 -45.73 39.86
CA ASN A 562 6.49 -46.80 39.55
C ASN A 562 7.01 -47.84 38.55
N LEU A 563 8.15 -47.58 37.89
CA LEU A 563 8.83 -48.55 37.02
C LEU A 563 9.75 -49.48 37.82
N GLN A 564 10.23 -49.05 38.99
CA GLN A 564 11.05 -49.90 39.87
C GLN A 564 10.15 -50.93 40.60
N PRO A 565 10.63 -52.16 40.85
CA PRO A 565 9.90 -53.10 41.71
C PRO A 565 9.70 -52.46 43.10
N PRO A 566 8.57 -52.72 43.79
CA PRO A 566 8.33 -52.14 45.11
C PRO A 566 9.50 -52.47 46.04
N PRO A 567 9.91 -51.53 46.92
CA PRO A 567 10.99 -51.80 47.87
C PRO A 567 10.66 -53.03 48.72
N PRO A 568 11.67 -53.84 49.08
CA PRO A 568 11.50 -55.16 49.69
C PRO A 568 10.80 -55.14 51.05
#